data_AF-A0A431VNB0-F1
#
_entry.id   AF-A0A431VNB0-F1
#
_cell.length_a   1.000
_cell.length_b   1.000
_cell.length_c   1.000
_cell.angle_alpha   90.00
_cell.angle_beta   90.00
_cell.angle_gamma   90.00
#
_symmetry.space_group_name_H-M   'P 1'
#
loop_
_entity.id
_entity.type
_entity.pdbx_description
1 polymer ?
#
loop_
_entity_poly.entity_id
_entity_poly.type
_entity_poly.pdbx_seq_one_letter_code
_entity_poly.pdbx_strand_id
1 'polypeptide(L)'
;MRILLLILCCLLGLSGTVMASEGAAPGNLPPTVRIKPLMVPVVSAQGRIEKYTQIEVNLEVGDAMRLGEVQLSIPRLHDAILTAIYKGIDEGWIVRGNIANIPALRRKIDEAAIGMFGKNVVTRILIAPISRQSSFQ
;
A
#
# COMPACT_ATOMS: atom_id res chain seq x y z
N MET A 1 72.45 12.22 8.63
CA MET A 1 71.57 11.15 9.15
C MET A 1 70.58 11.75 10.13
N ARG A 2 69.37 12.10 9.68
CA ARG A 2 68.21 12.51 10.51
C ARG A 2 66.94 12.63 9.63
N ILE A 3 66.87 11.78 8.61
CA ILE A 3 65.73 11.65 7.68
C ILE A 3 65.05 10.33 8.04
N LEU A 4 64.45 10.25 9.23
CA LEU A 4 63.69 9.06 9.65
C LEU A 4 62.83 9.30 10.90
N LEU A 5 62.17 10.46 11.07
CA LEU A 5 61.11 10.55 12.09
C LEU A 5 60.27 11.82 11.91
N LEU A 6 59.34 11.85 10.95
CA LEU A 6 58.13 12.70 10.99
C LEU A 6 57.19 12.44 9.80
N ILE A 7 57.20 11.22 9.25
CA ILE A 7 56.16 10.69 8.35
C ILE A 7 54.98 10.21 9.23
N LEU A 8 54.31 11.12 9.94
CA LEU A 8 53.11 10.77 10.73
C LEU A 8 51.99 11.82 10.73
N CYS A 9 52.16 12.98 10.08
CA CYS A 9 51.11 14.02 10.05
C CYS A 9 50.28 14.08 8.75
N CYS A 10 50.40 13.11 7.84
CA CYS A 10 49.78 13.19 6.51
C CYS A 10 48.41 12.48 6.37
N LEU A 11 47.67 12.23 7.46
CA LEU A 11 46.45 11.38 7.39
C LEU A 11 45.19 11.93 8.07
N LEU A 12 45.14 13.22 8.44
CA LEU A 12 43.97 13.77 9.13
C LEU A 12 43.54 15.09 8.52
N GLY A 13 42.73 15.02 7.46
CA GLY A 13 42.10 16.23 6.93
C GLY A 13 41.42 16.04 5.59
N LEU A 14 40.40 15.19 5.51
CA LEU A 14 39.30 15.36 4.55
C LEU A 14 38.14 14.41 4.94
N SER A 15 37.31 14.83 5.90
CA SER A 15 35.99 14.24 6.11
C SER A 15 34.97 15.36 6.02
N GLY A 16 34.52 15.63 4.80
CA GLY A 16 33.27 16.35 4.60
C GLY A 16 32.15 15.51 5.20
N THR A 17 31.54 16.00 6.27
CA THR A 17 30.29 15.44 6.78
C THR A 17 29.19 15.82 5.80
N VAL A 18 28.91 14.88 4.90
CA VAL A 18 27.68 14.85 4.11
C VAL A 18 26.49 14.85 5.08
N MET A 19 25.58 15.78 4.84
CA MET A 19 24.23 15.81 5.42
C MET A 19 23.55 14.46 5.21
N ALA A 20 23.46 13.65 6.26
CA ALA A 20 22.58 12.50 6.32
C ALA A 20 21.44 12.85 7.27
N SER A 21 20.25 13.05 6.70
CA SER A 21 18.99 13.14 7.43
C SER A 21 18.82 11.85 8.25
N GLU A 22 19.11 11.93 9.53
CA GLU A 22 18.92 10.86 10.49
C GLU A 22 17.42 10.66 10.70
N GLY A 23 16.88 9.54 10.20
CA GLY A 23 15.45 9.26 10.30
C GLY A 23 14.95 7.99 9.64
N ALA A 24 15.82 7.03 9.30
CA ALA A 24 15.38 5.70 8.89
C ALA A 24 16.18 4.65 9.66
N ALA A 25 15.73 4.37 10.88
CA ALA A 25 16.19 3.21 11.63
C ALA A 25 15.81 1.92 10.86
N PRO A 26 16.68 0.89 10.84
CA PRO A 26 16.34 -0.40 10.25
C PRO A 26 15.32 -1.09 11.16
N GLY A 27 14.02 -1.00 10.82
CA GLY A 27 12.97 -1.69 11.58
C GLY A 27 11.58 -1.05 11.58
N ASN A 28 11.40 0.18 11.09
CA ASN A 28 10.07 0.79 11.08
C ASN A 28 9.32 0.40 9.81
N LEU A 29 8.42 -0.59 9.91
CA LEU A 29 7.50 -0.94 8.83
C LEU A 29 6.70 0.32 8.42
N PRO A 30 6.44 0.52 7.12
CA PRO A 30 5.64 1.66 6.68
C PRO A 30 4.28 1.68 7.39
N PRO A 31 3.82 2.86 7.86
CA PRO A 31 2.52 2.97 8.49
C PRO A 31 1.42 2.51 7.52
N THR A 32 0.46 1.74 8.02
CA THR A 32 -0.61 1.14 7.22
C THR A 32 -1.96 1.76 7.55
N VAL A 33 -2.71 2.12 6.51
CA VAL A 33 -4.10 2.54 6.61
C VAL A 33 -5.00 1.38 6.17
N ARG A 34 -5.80 0.87 7.12
CA ARG A 34 -6.76 -0.20 6.87
C ARG A 34 -8.10 0.38 6.42
N ILE A 35 -8.57 -0.06 5.26
CA ILE A 35 -9.92 0.23 4.79
C ILE A 35 -10.85 -0.84 5.33
N LYS A 36 -12.00 -0.43 5.86
CA LYS A 36 -13.01 -1.37 6.37
C LYS A 36 -13.39 -2.36 5.26
N PRO A 37 -13.65 -3.63 5.61
CA PRO A 37 -14.08 -4.62 4.65
C PRO A 37 -15.26 -4.16 3.79
N LEU A 38 -15.10 -4.28 2.48
CA LEU A 38 -16.11 -3.92 1.50
C LEU A 38 -16.95 -5.15 1.20
N MET A 39 -18.27 -5.05 1.42
CA MET A 39 -19.21 -6.10 1.01
C MET A 39 -19.54 -5.96 -0.47
N VAL A 40 -19.26 -7.00 -1.23
CA VAL A 40 -19.43 -7.03 -2.68
C VAL A 40 -20.44 -8.13 -3.04
N PRO A 41 -21.55 -7.79 -3.71
CA PRO A 41 -22.50 -8.79 -4.14
C PRO A 41 -21.91 -9.64 -5.26
N VAL A 42 -22.06 -10.95 -5.12
CA VAL A 42 -21.80 -11.92 -6.17
C VAL A 42 -23.08 -12.14 -6.94
N VAL A 43 -23.10 -11.80 -8.21
CA VAL A 43 -24.28 -11.89 -9.06
C VAL A 43 -24.15 -13.10 -9.99
N SER A 44 -25.22 -13.89 -10.10
CA SER A 44 -25.33 -15.02 -11.02
C SER A 44 -25.47 -14.52 -12.47
N ALA A 45 -25.31 -15.42 -13.43
CA ALA A 45 -25.54 -15.09 -14.85
C ALA A 45 -26.98 -14.61 -15.13
N GLN A 46 -27.93 -14.94 -14.24
CA GLN A 46 -29.33 -14.55 -14.31
C GLN A 46 -29.63 -13.25 -13.52
N GLY A 47 -28.60 -12.52 -13.08
CA GLY A 47 -28.75 -11.25 -12.37
C GLY A 47 -29.16 -11.35 -10.90
N ARG A 48 -29.12 -12.55 -10.30
CA ARG A 48 -29.49 -12.75 -8.89
C ARG A 48 -28.27 -12.67 -7.98
N ILE A 49 -28.41 -12.05 -6.81
CA ILE A 49 -27.35 -12.07 -5.80
C ILE A 49 -27.27 -13.49 -5.20
N GLU A 50 -26.15 -14.17 -5.40
CA GLU A 50 -25.89 -15.51 -4.85
C GLU A 50 -25.33 -15.44 -3.42
N LYS A 51 -24.43 -14.49 -3.17
CA LYS A 51 -23.81 -14.25 -1.86
C LYS A 51 -23.14 -12.88 -1.79
N TYR A 52 -22.74 -12.47 -0.59
CA TYR A 52 -21.85 -11.33 -0.39
C TYR A 52 -20.45 -11.83 -0.05
N THR A 53 -19.44 -11.33 -0.75
CA THR A 53 -18.03 -11.53 -0.39
C THR A 53 -17.50 -10.27 0.31
N GLN A 54 -16.49 -10.43 1.15
CA GLN A 54 -15.82 -9.33 1.82
C GLN A 54 -14.40 -9.18 1.28
N ILE A 55 -14.05 -7.97 0.87
CA ILE A 55 -12.70 -7.64 0.40
C ILE A 55 -12.10 -6.62 1.37
N GLU A 56 -10.92 -6.95 1.88
CA GLU A 56 -10.13 -6.04 2.69
C GLU A 56 -9.01 -5.42 1.86
N VAL A 57 -8.79 -4.13 2.05
CA VAL A 57 -7.70 -3.39 1.42
C VAL A 57 -6.89 -2.66 2.49
N ASN A 58 -5.58 -2.88 2.48
CA ASN A 58 -4.62 -2.19 3.34
C ASN A 58 -3.65 -1.40 2.45
N LEU A 59 -3.41 -0.14 2.82
CA LEU A 59 -2.55 0.79 2.11
C LEU A 59 -1.32 1.09 2.97
N GLU A 60 -0.13 0.70 2.50
CA GLU A 60 1.13 1.12 3.12
C GLU A 60 1.45 2.55 2.65
N VAL A 61 1.68 3.44 3.60
CA VAL A 61 2.01 4.85 3.37
C VAL A 61 3.52 5.02 3.48
N GLY A 62 4.18 5.33 2.37
CA GLY A 62 5.64 5.50 2.33
C GLY A 62 6.13 6.79 2.98
N ASP A 63 5.29 7.84 2.97
CA ASP A 63 5.57 9.11 3.62
C ASP A 63 4.79 9.23 4.93
N ALA A 64 5.45 8.95 6.04
CA ALA A 64 4.84 8.98 7.37
C ALA A 64 4.29 10.36 7.76
N MET A 65 4.84 11.46 7.21
CA MET A 65 4.34 12.81 7.49
C MET A 65 2.96 13.04 6.87
N ARG A 66 2.61 12.27 5.83
CA ARG A 66 1.33 12.35 5.13
C ARG A 66 0.30 11.35 5.64
N LEU A 67 0.63 10.54 6.65
CA LEU A 67 -0.29 9.55 7.22
C LEU A 67 -1.62 10.19 7.67
N GLY A 68 -1.57 11.35 8.32
CA GLY A 68 -2.79 12.06 8.77
C GLY A 68 -3.71 12.45 7.63
N GLU A 69 -3.15 12.90 6.50
CA GLU A 69 -3.90 13.24 5.29
C GLU A 69 -4.60 12.02 4.68
N VAL A 70 -3.88 10.89 4.62
CA VAL A 70 -4.43 9.61 4.11
C VAL A 70 -5.55 9.12 5.04
N GLN A 71 -5.36 9.20 6.36
CA GLN A 71 -6.38 8.80 7.35
C GLN A 71 -7.64 9.66 7.27
N LEU A 72 -7.51 10.98 7.13
CA LEU A 72 -8.66 11.88 6.94
C LEU A 72 -9.40 11.60 5.63
N SER A 73 -8.73 11.00 4.65
CA SER A 73 -9.27 10.68 3.34
C SER A 73 -9.87 9.27 3.25
N ILE A 74 -9.92 8.50 4.35
CA ILE A 74 -10.48 7.12 4.37
C ILE A 74 -11.86 7.02 3.70
N PRO A 75 -12.84 7.92 3.94
CA PRO A 75 -14.15 7.82 3.29
C PRO A 75 -14.07 7.92 1.77
N ARG A 76 -13.21 8.82 1.25
CA ARG A 76 -13.00 8.99 -0.19
C ARG A 76 -12.24 7.80 -0.79
N LEU A 77 -11.25 7.29 -0.06
CA LEU A 77 -10.53 6.07 -0.44
C LEU A 77 -11.47 4.86 -0.52
N HIS A 78 -12.37 4.73 0.45
CA HIS A 78 -13.36 3.67 0.48
C HIS A 78 -14.28 3.71 -0.76
N ASP A 79 -14.76 4.90 -1.13
CA ASP A 79 -15.56 5.10 -2.35
C ASP A 79 -14.78 4.80 -3.64
N ALA A 80 -13.53 5.26 -3.72
CA ALA A 80 -12.65 4.98 -4.86
C ALA A 80 -12.37 3.47 -5.01
N ILE A 81 -12.16 2.75 -3.89
CA ILE A 81 -11.95 1.31 -3.90
C ILE A 81 -13.24 0.57 -4.28
N LEU A 82 -14.41 0.99 -3.79
CA LEU A 82 -15.69 0.43 -4.23
C LEU A 82 -15.88 0.59 -5.73
N THR A 83 -15.58 1.77 -6.26
CA THR A 83 -15.61 2.04 -7.70
C THR A 83 -14.67 1.11 -8.47
N ALA A 84 -13.44 0.92 -7.98
CA ALA A 84 -12.48 0.01 -8.58
C ALA A 84 -12.95 -1.46 -8.54
N ILE A 85 -13.61 -1.88 -7.47
CA ILE A 85 -14.20 -3.21 -7.34
C ILE A 85 -15.33 -3.42 -8.34
N TYR A 86 -16.28 -2.48 -8.44
CA TYR A 86 -17.39 -2.60 -9.40
C TYR A 86 -16.88 -2.61 -10.83
N LYS A 87 -15.90 -1.76 -11.17
CA LYS A 87 -15.20 -1.85 -12.45
C LYS A 87 -14.54 -3.22 -12.64
N GLY A 88 -13.92 -3.76 -11.60
CA GLY A 88 -13.33 -5.11 -11.65
C GLY A 88 -14.35 -6.22 -11.87
N ILE A 89 -15.61 -6.05 -11.47
CA ILE A 89 -16.70 -6.97 -11.81
C ILE A 89 -17.03 -6.86 -13.29
N ASP A 90 -17.24 -5.63 -13.79
CA ASP A 90 -17.59 -5.37 -15.19
C ASP A 90 -16.51 -5.89 -16.16
N GLU A 91 -15.23 -5.71 -15.80
CA GLU A 91 -14.07 -6.13 -16.59
C GLU A 91 -13.70 -7.63 -16.37
N GLY A 92 -14.46 -8.36 -15.54
CA GLY A 92 -14.23 -9.79 -15.27
C GLY A 92 -13.00 -10.10 -14.42
N TRP A 93 -12.41 -9.11 -13.74
CA TRP A 93 -11.31 -9.30 -12.77
C TRP A 93 -11.80 -9.91 -11.46
N ILE A 94 -13.08 -9.75 -11.16
CA ILE A 94 -13.75 -10.35 -10.02
C ILE A 94 -14.89 -11.21 -10.55
N VAL A 95 -14.75 -12.53 -10.39
CA VAL A 95 -15.73 -13.51 -10.89
C VAL A 95 -16.26 -14.31 -9.72
N ARG A 96 -17.58 -14.28 -9.54
CA ARG A 96 -18.27 -14.99 -8.45
C ARG A 96 -17.70 -14.70 -7.06
N GLY A 97 -17.22 -13.48 -6.85
CA GLY A 97 -16.62 -13.02 -5.59
C GLY A 97 -15.16 -13.42 -5.37
N ASN A 98 -14.54 -14.11 -6.34
CA ASN A 98 -13.11 -14.39 -6.35
C ASN A 98 -12.40 -13.35 -7.21
N ILE A 99 -11.26 -12.84 -6.75
CA ILE A 99 -10.44 -11.91 -7.51
C ILE A 99 -9.57 -12.72 -8.48
N ALA A 100 -10.01 -12.84 -9.72
CA ALA A 100 -9.30 -13.54 -10.80
C ALA A 100 -8.08 -12.75 -11.31
N ASN A 101 -8.11 -11.41 -11.23
CA ASN A 101 -7.01 -10.55 -11.66
C ASN A 101 -6.65 -9.50 -10.61
N ILE A 102 -5.91 -9.94 -9.58
CA ILE A 102 -5.41 -9.06 -8.51
C ILE A 102 -4.51 -7.93 -9.06
N PRO A 103 -3.57 -8.16 -10.00
CA PRO A 103 -2.74 -7.09 -10.54
C PRO A 103 -3.54 -5.93 -11.16
N ALA A 104 -4.58 -6.22 -11.95
CA ALA A 104 -5.41 -5.18 -12.57
C ALA A 104 -6.22 -4.40 -11.54
N LEU A 105 -6.84 -5.09 -10.58
CA LEU A 105 -7.55 -4.44 -9.48
C LEU A 105 -6.63 -3.56 -8.65
N ARG A 106 -5.43 -4.05 -8.31
CA ARG A 106 -4.42 -3.30 -7.56
C ARG A 106 -4.00 -2.04 -8.32
N ARG A 107 -3.71 -2.16 -9.62
CA ARG A 107 -3.37 -1.01 -10.47
C ARG A 107 -4.48 0.03 -10.45
N LYS A 108 -5.75 -0.40 -10.47
CA LYS A 108 -6.87 0.55 -10.48
C LYS A 108 -7.01 1.32 -9.17
N ILE A 109 -6.76 0.66 -8.04
CA ILE A 109 -6.74 1.32 -6.73
C ILE A 109 -5.52 2.26 -6.63
N ASP A 110 -4.37 1.84 -7.18
CA ASP A 110 -3.16 2.67 -7.22
C ASP A 110 -3.36 3.96 -8.03
N GLU A 111 -3.98 3.87 -9.21
CA GLU A 111 -4.36 5.04 -10.02
C GLU A 111 -5.23 6.03 -9.23
N ALA A 112 -6.20 5.52 -8.45
CA ALA A 112 -7.04 6.35 -7.60
C ALA A 112 -6.23 7.00 -6.46
N ALA A 113 -5.38 6.22 -5.78
CA ALA A 113 -4.52 6.73 -4.71
C ALA A 113 -3.55 7.82 -5.23
N ILE A 114 -2.94 7.62 -6.40
CA ILE A 114 -2.09 8.61 -7.07
C ILE A 114 -2.88 9.88 -7.40
N GLY A 115 -4.12 9.75 -7.89
CA GLY A 115 -4.97 10.90 -8.17
C GLY A 115 -5.32 11.72 -6.93
N MET A 116 -5.37 11.10 -5.76
CA MET A 116 -5.74 11.76 -4.49
C MET A 116 -4.56 12.37 -3.77
N PHE A 117 -3.43 11.66 -3.71
CA PHE A 117 -2.30 12.03 -2.85
C PHE A 117 -1.03 12.37 -3.65
N GLY A 118 -0.97 12.01 -4.93
CA GLY A 118 0.24 12.05 -5.74
C GLY A 118 1.03 10.74 -5.66
N LYS A 119 2.08 10.67 -6.48
CA LYS A 119 2.95 9.48 -6.56
C LYS A 119 3.73 9.28 -5.26
N ASN A 120 4.05 8.01 -4.95
CA ASN A 120 4.92 7.59 -3.84
C ASN A 120 4.38 7.84 -2.42
N VAL A 121 3.16 8.36 -2.25
CA VAL A 121 2.55 8.50 -0.92
C VAL A 121 2.05 7.15 -0.41
N VAL A 122 1.25 6.46 -1.23
CA VAL A 122 0.90 5.07 -1.03
C VAL A 122 1.91 4.25 -1.83
N THR A 123 2.68 3.41 -1.14
CA THR A 123 3.77 2.63 -1.74
C THR A 123 3.39 1.18 -1.96
N ARG A 124 2.39 0.69 -1.22
CA ARG A 124 1.90 -0.68 -1.38
C ARG A 124 0.42 -0.78 -1.10
N ILE A 125 -0.22 -1.68 -1.85
CA ILE A 125 -1.64 -1.99 -1.73
C ILE A 125 -1.79 -3.50 -1.58
N LEU A 126 -2.23 -3.90 -0.39
CA LEU A 126 -2.51 -5.28 -0.02
C LEU A 126 -4.01 -5.50 -0.13
N ILE A 127 -4.41 -6.50 -0.92
CA ILE A 127 -5.81 -6.86 -1.15
C ILE A 127 -5.98 -8.29 -0.67
N ALA A 128 -6.88 -8.50 0.28
CA ALA A 128 -7.16 -9.81 0.86
C ALA A 128 -8.65 -10.12 0.75
N PRO A 129 -9.06 -11.23 0.11
CA PRO A 129 -10.41 -11.74 0.29
C PRO A 129 -10.54 -12.22 1.75
N ILE A 130 -11.61 -11.81 2.42
CA ILE A 130 -11.91 -12.34 3.76
C ILE A 130 -12.63 -13.66 3.57
N SER A 131 -11.87 -14.75 3.71
CA SER A 131 -12.44 -16.09 3.86
C SER A 131 -13.15 -16.17 5.20
N ARG A 132 -14.48 -16.29 5.20
CA ARG A 132 -15.21 -16.63 6.42
C ARG A 132 -14.81 -18.07 6.76
N GLN A 133 -13.93 -18.27 7.75
CA GLN A 133 -13.67 -19.61 8.28
C GLN A 133 -15.00 -20.12 8.81
N SER A 134 -15.60 -21.09 8.13
CA SER A 134 -16.80 -21.77 8.59
C SER A 134 -16.45 -22.47 9.89
N SER A 135 -16.86 -21.90 11.02
CA SER A 135 -16.81 -22.55 12.33
C SER A 135 -17.91 -23.60 12.40
N PHE A 136 -17.79 -24.66 11.61
CA PHE A 136 -18.58 -25.88 11.71
C PHE A 136 -17.70 -27.04 11.25
N GLN A 137 -17.06 -27.70 12.21
CA GLN A 137 -16.73 -29.13 12.18
C GLN A 137 -17.54 -29.80 13.28
#